data_AF-A0A4Y9QXA0-F1
#
_entry.id   AF-A0A4Y9QXA0-F1
#
_cell.length_a   1.000
_cell.length_b   1.000
_cell.length_c   1.000
_cell.angle_alpha   90.00
_cell.angle_beta   90.00
_cell.angle_gamma   90.00
#
_symmetry.space_group_name_H-M   'P 1'
#
loop_
_entity.id
_entity.type
_entity.pdbx_description
1 polymer ?
#
loop_
_entity_poly.entity_id
_entity_poly.type
_entity_poly.pdbx_seq_one_letter_code
_entity_poly.pdbx_strand_id
1 'polypeptide(L)'
;MAKKELENQAEELEQTLQKQLDLLKKDSEDWLKVGGAVLAGGLLAYSIVKMTKRKKNRKTAKALEVLEREGLLDEEIKEKLSKPQKSTFWPSLGQRLLLVGFALAQEKLLKKLIAPEDAEAAEKGE
;
A
#
# COMPACT_ATOMS: atom_id res chain seq x y z
N MET A 1 42.86 -16.11 29.34
CA MET A 1 42.35 -14.74 29.17
C MET A 1 41.43 -14.63 27.96
N ALA A 2 41.80 -15.16 26.78
CA ALA A 2 40.96 -15.12 25.56
C ALA A 2 39.52 -15.65 25.71
N LYS A 3 39.28 -16.77 26.40
CA LYS A 3 37.90 -17.30 26.57
C LYS A 3 36.95 -16.34 27.31
N LYS A 4 37.48 -15.62 28.31
CA LYS A 4 36.68 -14.71 29.14
C LYS A 4 36.32 -13.42 28.38
N GLU A 5 37.20 -12.96 27.49
CA GLU A 5 36.90 -11.86 26.57
C GLU A 5 35.87 -12.26 25.51
N LEU A 6 35.92 -13.48 24.99
CA LEU A 6 34.91 -13.98 24.05
C LEU A 6 33.53 -14.11 24.70
N GLU A 7 33.45 -14.58 25.95
CA GLU A 7 32.19 -14.65 26.71
C GLU A 7 31.61 -13.26 26.97
N ASN A 8 32.44 -12.30 27.40
CA ASN A 8 32.00 -10.92 27.60
C ASN A 8 31.50 -10.27 26.30
N GLN A 9 32.19 -10.51 25.17
CA GLN A 9 31.73 -10.00 23.87
C GLN A 9 30.42 -10.65 23.45
N ALA A 10 30.22 -11.95 23.70
CA ALA A 10 28.96 -12.62 23.43
C ALA A 10 27.81 -12.04 24.28
N GLU A 11 28.03 -11.79 25.58
CA GLU A 11 27.05 -11.17 26.47
C GLU A 11 26.71 -9.72 26.07
N GLU A 12 27.70 -8.94 25.65
CA GLU A 12 27.50 -7.58 25.13
C GLU A 12 26.70 -7.59 23.81
N LEU A 13 26.95 -8.58 22.94
CA LEU A 13 26.19 -8.76 21.70
C LEU A 13 24.74 -9.15 22.00
N GLU A 14 24.50 -10.08 22.93
CA GLU A 14 23.16 -10.48 23.35
C GLU A 14 22.38 -9.33 23.98
N GLN A 15 23.02 -8.54 24.86
CA GLN A 15 22.41 -7.33 25.40
C GLN A 15 22.08 -6.29 24.33
N THR A 16 22.96 -6.14 23.34
CA THR A 16 22.73 -5.21 22.23
C THR A 16 21.57 -5.67 21.35
N LEU A 17 21.50 -6.96 21.06
CA LEU A 17 20.38 -7.58 20.33
C LEU A 17 19.06 -7.44 21.07
N GLN A 18 19.04 -7.67 22.39
CA GLN A 18 17.86 -7.47 23.22
C GLN A 18 17.39 -6.01 23.23
N LYS A 19 18.32 -5.06 23.36
CA LYS A 19 17.99 -3.62 23.27
C LYS A 19 17.43 -3.25 21.90
N GLN A 20 18.00 -3.76 20.81
CA GLN A 20 17.48 -3.54 19.46
C GLN A 20 16.09 -4.18 19.27
N LEU A 21 15.86 -5.36 19.83
CA LEU A 21 14.56 -6.03 19.80
C LEU A 21 13.49 -5.30 20.61
N ASP A 22 13.83 -4.77 21.79
CA ASP A 22 12.88 -4.04 22.62
C ASP A 22 12.50 -2.68 22.05
N LEU A 23 13.45 -2.00 21.40
CA LEU A 23 13.17 -0.80 20.61
C LEU A 23 12.28 -1.13 19.41
N LEU A 24 12.60 -2.21 18.68
CA LEU A 24 11.79 -2.65 17.54
C LEU A 24 10.37 -3.05 17.97
N LYS A 25 10.20 -3.71 19.12
CA LYS A 25 8.88 -4.04 19.67
C LYS A 25 8.07 -2.80 20.04
N LYS A 26 8.71 -1.79 20.64
CA LYS A 26 8.05 -0.51 20.93
C LYS A 26 7.63 0.21 19.64
N ASP A 27 8.53 0.30 18.67
CA ASP A 27 8.23 0.93 17.38
C ASP A 27 7.23 0.10 16.56
N SER A 28 7.20 -1.22 16.77
CA SER A 28 6.29 -2.12 16.05
C SER A 28 4.84 -1.84 16.35
N GLU A 29 4.48 -1.29 17.51
CA GLU A 29 3.07 -1.06 17.84
C GLU A 29 2.42 -0.02 16.90
N ASP A 30 3.15 1.05 16.60
CA ASP A 30 2.70 2.08 15.66
C ASP A 30 2.81 1.62 14.21
N TRP A 31 3.87 0.90 13.86
CA TRP A 31 4.00 0.28 12.53
C TRP A 31 2.96 -0.81 12.29
N LEU A 32 2.48 -1.50 13.32
CA LEU A 32 1.41 -2.49 13.21
C LEU A 32 0.06 -1.80 12.99
N LYS A 33 -0.21 -0.68 13.65
CA LYS A 33 -1.41 0.14 13.43
C LYS A 33 -1.44 0.71 12.00
N VAL A 34 -0.33 1.31 11.57
CA VAL A 34 -0.19 1.88 10.21
C VAL A 34 -0.19 0.77 9.15
N GLY A 35 0.59 -0.29 9.36
CA GLY A 35 0.65 -1.44 8.46
C GLY A 35 -0.68 -2.16 8.34
N GLY A 36 -1.42 -2.30 9.44
CA GLY A 36 -2.78 -2.82 9.48
C GLY A 36 -3.76 -1.96 8.69
N ALA A 37 -3.72 -0.63 8.87
CA ALA A 37 -4.56 0.30 8.12
C ALA A 37 -4.27 0.26 6.61
N VAL A 38 -3.00 0.20 6.20
CA VAL A 38 -2.60 0.07 4.79
C VAL A 38 -3.08 -1.26 4.21
N LEU A 39 -2.92 -2.37 4.93
CA LEU A 39 -3.42 -3.68 4.50
C LEU A 39 -4.94 -3.69 4.33
N ALA A 40 -5.68 -3.18 5.32
CA ALA A 40 -7.14 -3.09 5.26
C ALA A 40 -7.59 -2.23 4.08
N GLY A 41 -6.96 -1.06 3.89
CA GLY A 41 -7.22 -0.19 2.74
C GLY A 41 -6.92 -0.85 1.40
N GLY A 42 -5.82 -1.59 1.30
CA GLY A 42 -5.44 -2.37 0.12
C GLY A 42 -6.45 -3.46 -0.21
N LEU A 43 -6.93 -4.21 0.80
CA LEU A 43 -7.96 -5.24 0.62
C LEU A 43 -9.29 -4.63 0.19
N LEU A 44 -9.70 -3.52 0.78
CA LEU A 44 -10.92 -2.79 0.39
C LEU A 44 -10.83 -2.32 -1.06
N ALA A 45 -9.75 -1.62 -1.43
CA ALA A 45 -9.54 -1.15 -2.80
C ALA A 45 -9.53 -2.31 -3.81
N TYR A 46 -8.82 -3.40 -3.49
CA TYR A 46 -8.79 -4.61 -4.32
C TYR A 46 -10.19 -5.20 -4.53
N SER A 47 -11.00 -5.29 -3.46
CA SER A 47 -12.36 -5.84 -3.53
C SER A 47 -13.25 -5.04 -4.48
N ILE A 48 -13.19 -3.70 -4.41
CA ILE A 48 -13.93 -2.79 -5.28
C ILE A 48 -13.50 -2.97 -6.74
N VAL A 49 -12.19 -2.99 -7.01
CA VAL A 49 -11.64 -3.19 -8.37
C VAL A 49 -12.04 -4.57 -8.93
N LYS A 50 -12.03 -5.62 -8.10
CA LYS A 50 -12.43 -6.96 -8.51
C LYS A 50 -13.92 -7.01 -8.86
N MET A 51 -14.77 -6.35 -8.09
CA MET A 51 -16.22 -6.30 -8.33
C MET A 51 -16.55 -5.53 -9.61
N THR A 52 -15.92 -4.38 -9.83
CA THR A 52 -16.14 -3.55 -11.03
C THR A 52 -15.68 -4.28 -12.30
N LYS A 53 -14.52 -4.96 -12.27
CA LYS A 53 -14.03 -5.78 -13.38
C LYS A 53 -14.99 -6.93 -13.72
N ARG A 54 -15.52 -7.64 -12.71
CA ARG A 54 -16.54 -8.69 -12.91
C ARG A 54 -17.80 -8.15 -13.57
N LYS A 55 -18.29 -6.98 -13.16
CA LYS A 55 -19.47 -6.33 -13.79
C LYS A 55 -19.20 -6.00 -15.26
N LYS A 56 -18.03 -5.44 -15.59
CA LYS A 56 -17.64 -5.16 -16.99
C LYS A 56 -17.62 -6.43 -17.84
N ASN A 57 -16.94 -7.49 -17.38
CA ASN A 57 -16.86 -8.75 -18.11
C ASN A 57 -18.26 -9.34 -18.40
N ARG A 58 -19.18 -9.29 -17.43
CA ARG A 58 -20.56 -9.75 -17.62
C ARG A 58 -21.32 -8.92 -18.66
N LYS A 59 -21.12 -7.60 -18.67
CA LYS A 59 -21.73 -6.72 -19.68
C LYS A 59 -21.18 -7.01 -21.07
N THR A 60 -19.87 -7.20 -21.20
CA THR A 60 -19.23 -7.58 -22.47
C THR A 60 -19.73 -8.92 -22.97
N ALA A 61 -19.86 -9.93 -22.10
CA ALA A 61 -20.39 -11.24 -22.46
C ALA A 61 -21.84 -11.15 -22.98
N LYS A 62 -22.70 -10.40 -22.29
CA LYS A 62 -24.08 -10.17 -22.74
C LYS A 62 -24.16 -9.43 -24.08
N ALA A 63 -23.27 -8.45 -24.31
CA ALA A 63 -23.24 -7.73 -25.58
C ALA A 63 -22.85 -8.65 -26.74
N LEU A 64 -21.88 -9.55 -26.53
CA LEU A 64 -21.49 -10.55 -27.52
C LEU A 64 -22.64 -11.53 -27.82
N GLU A 65 -23.34 -12.01 -26.79
CA GLU A 65 -24.48 -12.93 -26.93
C GLU A 65 -25.64 -12.31 -27.72
N VAL A 66 -25.94 -11.03 -27.49
CA VAL A 66 -27.00 -10.31 -28.25
C VAL A 66 -26.60 -10.11 -29.71
N LEU A 67 -25.34 -9.73 -29.98
CA LEU A 67 -24.83 -9.55 -31.34
C LEU A 67 -24.82 -10.88 -32.12
N GLU A 68 -24.50 -12.00 -31.46
CA GLU A 68 -24.59 -13.34 -32.05
C GLU A 68 -26.04 -13.70 -32.40
N ARG A 69 -26.98 -13.42 -31.49
CA ARG A 69 -28.41 -13.69 -31.70
C ARG A 69 -29.01 -12.87 -32.85
N GLU A 70 -28.55 -11.65 -33.03
CA GLU A 70 -29.01 -10.75 -34.10
C GLU A 70 -28.26 -10.92 -35.42
N GLY A 71 -27.27 -11.84 -35.49
CA GLY A 71 -26.49 -12.09 -36.70
C GLY A 71 -25.55 -10.94 -37.09
N LEU A 72 -25.26 -10.04 -36.15
CA LEU A 72 -24.43 -8.84 -36.32
C LEU A 72 -22.99 -9.05 -35.79
N LEU A 73 -22.66 -10.27 -35.36
CA LEU A 73 -21.35 -10.57 -34.78
C LEU A 73 -20.30 -10.89 -35.86
N ASP A 74 -19.56 -9.86 -36.26
CA ASP A 74 -18.34 -10.03 -37.06
C ASP A 74 -17.10 -10.32 -36.19
N GLU A 75 -16.11 -11.02 -36.76
CA GLU A 75 -14.83 -11.32 -36.10
C GLU A 75 -14.11 -10.04 -35.64
N GLU A 76 -14.19 -8.95 -36.41
CA GLU A 76 -13.59 -7.67 -36.06
C GLU A 76 -14.27 -7.02 -34.83
N ILE A 77 -15.59 -7.15 -34.73
CA ILE A 77 -16.40 -6.63 -33.61
C ILE A 77 -16.10 -7.44 -32.34
N LYS A 78 -16.06 -8.76 -32.47
CA LYS A 78 -15.68 -9.69 -31.39
C LYS A 78 -14.28 -9.38 -30.86
N GLU A 79 -13.31 -9.13 -31.74
CA GLU A 79 -11.95 -8.80 -31.34
C GLU A 79 -11.88 -7.44 -30.62
N LYS A 80 -12.60 -6.42 -31.09
CA LYS A 80 -12.64 -5.09 -30.45
C LYS A 80 -13.32 -5.11 -29.08
N LEU A 81 -14.40 -5.88 -28.90
CA LEU A 81 -15.14 -6.00 -27.63
C LEU A 81 -14.42 -6.89 -26.61
N SER A 82 -13.69 -7.91 -27.06
CA SER A 82 -12.95 -8.83 -26.19
C SER A 82 -11.57 -8.32 -25.78
N LYS A 83 -10.96 -7.42 -26.55
CA LYS A 83 -9.65 -6.85 -26.24
C LYS A 83 -9.68 -6.05 -24.93
N PRO A 84 -8.71 -6.28 -24.03
CA PRO A 84 -8.60 -5.48 -22.81
C PRO A 84 -8.27 -4.03 -23.17
N GLN A 85 -9.21 -3.12 -22.93
CA GLN A 85 -8.99 -1.70 -23.16
C GLN A 85 -7.89 -1.18 -22.21
N LYS A 86 -6.81 -0.61 -22.78
CA LYS A 86 -5.71 -0.05 -22.00
C LYS A 86 -6.23 1.12 -21.14
N SER A 87 -5.92 1.11 -19.85
CA SER A 87 -6.36 2.16 -18.93
C SER A 87 -5.46 3.38 -19.03
N THR A 88 -5.94 4.47 -19.63
CA THR A 88 -5.22 5.76 -19.69
C THR A 88 -5.29 6.54 -18.36
N PHE A 89 -6.27 6.21 -17.50
CA PHE A 89 -6.52 6.91 -16.24
C PHE A 89 -5.62 6.46 -15.08
N TRP A 90 -5.24 5.18 -15.02
CA TRP A 90 -4.42 4.66 -13.91
C TRP A 90 -2.99 5.23 -13.86
N PRO A 91 -2.26 5.30 -14.99
CA PRO A 91 -0.90 5.85 -14.99
C PRO A 91 -0.85 7.32 -14.58
N SER A 92 -1.77 8.15 -15.10
CA SER A 92 -1.82 9.58 -14.80
C SER A 92 -2.25 9.88 -13.37
N LEU A 93 -3.23 9.13 -12.84
CA LEU A 93 -3.65 9.27 -11.45
C LEU A 93 -2.58 8.78 -10.47
N GLY A 94 -1.91 7.66 -10.78
CA GLY A 94 -0.82 7.12 -9.98
C GLY A 94 0.37 8.09 -9.89
N GLN A 95 0.76 8.71 -11.01
CA GLN A 95 1.80 9.75 -11.02
C GLN A 95 1.43 10.95 -10.13
N ARG A 96 0.18 11.43 -10.22
CA ARG A 96 -0.29 12.55 -9.38
C ARG A 96 -0.32 12.19 -7.89
N LEU A 97 -0.79 10.99 -7.55
CA LEU A 97 -0.82 10.51 -6.17
C LEU A 97 0.59 10.31 -5.61
N LEU A 98 1.55 9.84 -6.42
CA LEU A 98 2.96 9.75 -6.03
C LEU A 98 3.56 11.12 -5.73
N LEU A 99 3.30 12.13 -6.59
CA LEU A 99 3.78 13.49 -6.35
C LEU A 99 3.16 14.11 -5.09
N VAL A 100 1.85 13.94 -4.90
CA VAL A 100 1.16 14.42 -3.68
C VAL A 100 1.69 13.68 -2.44
N GLY A 101 1.86 12.37 -2.52
CA GLY A 101 2.42 11.57 -1.44
C GLY A 101 3.85 11.98 -1.10
N PHE A 102 4.67 12.27 -2.11
CA PHE A 102 6.03 12.76 -1.94
C PHE A 102 6.07 14.15 -1.29
N ALA A 103 5.23 15.09 -1.75
CA ALA A 103 5.11 16.41 -1.16
C ALA A 103 4.67 16.35 0.32
N LEU A 104 3.66 15.54 0.64
CA LEU A 104 3.20 15.34 2.01
C LEU A 104 4.25 14.68 2.89
N ALA A 105 5.00 13.72 2.35
CA ALA A 105 6.11 13.08 3.06
C ALA A 105 7.21 14.08 3.37
N GLN A 106 7.59 14.92 2.39
CA GLN A 106 8.55 16.01 2.62
C GLN A 106 8.06 16.95 3.72
N GLU A 107 6.80 17.41 3.69
CA GLU A 107 6.28 18.29 4.73
C GLU A 107 6.29 17.65 6.13
N LYS A 108 5.86 16.39 6.26
CA LYS A 108 5.83 15.72 7.57
C LYS A 108 7.20 15.33 8.09
N LEU A 109 8.12 14.91 7.21
CA LEU A 109 9.48 14.55 7.60
C LEU A 109 10.29 15.81 7.94
N LEU A 110 10.21 16.86 7.13
CA LEU A 110 10.92 18.12 7.40
C LEU A 110 10.40 18.81 8.67
N LYS A 111 9.08 18.82 8.90
CA LYS A 111 8.53 19.34 10.17
C LYS A 111 9.01 18.56 11.38
N LYS A 112 9.06 17.21 11.31
CA LYS A 112 9.59 16.37 12.39
C LYS A 112 11.10 16.50 12.60
N LEU A 113 11.88 16.82 11.58
CA LEU A 113 13.34 17.04 11.70
C LEU A 113 13.69 18.45 12.19
N ILE A 114 12.86 19.46 11.91
CA ILE A 114 13.13 20.86 12.24
C ILE A 114 12.47 21.29 13.57
N ALA A 115 11.35 20.66 13.97
CA ALA A 115 10.66 20.92 15.23
C ALA A 115 10.45 19.62 16.02
N PRO A 116 11.43 19.17 16.81
CA PRO A 116 11.28 17.99 17.66
C PRO A 116 10.47 18.24 18.95
N GLU A 117 10.10 19.48 19.29
CA GLU A 117 9.57 19.80 20.65
C GLU A 117 8.05 20.00 20.76
N ASP A 118 7.27 20.13 19.69
CA ASP A 118 5.85 20.52 19.82
C ASP A 118 4.84 19.36 19.89
N ALA A 119 5.30 18.11 19.94
CA ALA A 119 4.42 16.94 19.97
C ALA A 119 3.92 16.56 21.38
N GLU A 120 4.49 17.11 22.45
CA GLU A 120 4.06 16.78 23.83
C GLU A 120 2.99 17.75 24.41
N ALA A 121 2.62 18.82 23.71
CA ALA A 121 1.71 19.85 24.25
C ALA A 121 0.23 19.73 23.83
N ALA A 122 -0.15 18.78 22.97
CA ALA A 122 -1.51 18.74 22.41
C ALA A 122 -2.45 17.69 23.03
N GLU A 123 -2.02 16.88 24.01
CA GLU A 123 -2.87 15.83 24.61
C GLU A 123 -3.09 15.94 26.14
N LYS A 124 -2.83 17.11 26.73
CA LYS A 124 -3.26 17.44 28.10
C LYS A 124 -3.91 18.82 28.14
N GLY A 125 -5.12 18.90 27.62
CA GLY A 125 -5.85 20.16 27.58
C GLY A 125 -7.29 20.03 27.13
N GLU A 126 -8.03 19.07 27.69
CA GLU A 126 -9.48 19.16 27.98
C GLU A 126 -9.79 18.29 29.21
#